data_AF-G0A2E2-F1
#
_entry.id   AF-G0A2E2-F1
#
_cell.length_a   1.000
_cell.length_b   1.000
_cell.length_c   1.000
_cell.angle_alpha   90.00
_cell.angle_beta   90.00
_cell.angle_gamma   90.00
#
_symmetry.space_group_name_H-M   'P 1'
#
loop_
_entity.id
_entity.type
_entity.pdbx_description
1 polymer ?
#
loop_
_entity_poly.entity_id
_entity_poly.type
_entity_poly.pdbx_seq_one_letter_code
_entity_poly.pdbx_strand_id
1 'polypeptide(L)' 'MNDETEVLCYCSGTTTEQIRKLLDDGISDPERISRITGALSGCGGCEFDLLALVGNHKATTTEN' A
#
# COMPACT_ATOMS: atom_id res chain seq x y z
N MET A 1 5.64 19.62 8.24
CA MET A 1 4.49 19.24 7.41
C MET A 1 4.47 17.73 7.46
N ASN A 2 3.37 17.11 7.89
CA ASN A 2 3.30 15.66 8.01
C ASN A 2 2.72 15.12 6.69
N ASP A 3 3.61 14.69 5.80
CA ASP A 3 3.33 14.05 4.52
C ASP A 3 2.78 12.60 4.66
N GLU A 4 2.04 12.34 5.73
CA GLU A 4 1.47 11.02 5.99
C GLU A 4 0.38 10.74 4.93
N THR A 5 -0.45 11.73 4.59
CA THR A 5 -1.58 11.58 3.64
C THR A 5 -1.22 11.67 2.16
N GLU A 6 -0.05 11.20 1.73
CA GLU A 6 0.30 11.16 0.30
C GLU A 6 -0.64 10.19 -0.45
N VAL A 7 -1.22 10.67 -1.56
CA VAL A 7 -2.07 9.85 -2.43
C VAL A 7 -1.18 8.94 -3.26
N LEU A 8 -1.25 7.64 -2.97
CA LEU A 8 -0.54 6.59 -3.70
C LEU A 8 -1.24 6.27 -5.04
N CYS A 9 -2.58 6.18 -5.02
CA CYS A 9 -3.37 5.87 -6.22
C CYS A 9 -4.42 6.95 -6.46
N TYR A 10 -4.19 7.79 -7.48
CA TYR A 10 -5.16 8.82 -7.89
C TYR A 10 -6.46 8.24 -8.49
N CYS A 11 -6.40 7.02 -9.02
CA CYS A 11 -7.56 6.36 -9.65
C CYS A 11 -8.64 5.98 -8.61
N SER A 12 -8.25 5.51 -7.42
CA SER A 12 -9.15 5.15 -6.31
C SER A 12 -9.13 6.15 -5.15
N GLY A 13 -8.17 7.07 -5.12
CA GLY A 13 -7.90 7.94 -3.96
C GLY A 13 -7.17 7.22 -2.83
N THR A 14 -6.58 6.05 -3.06
CA THR A 14 -5.85 5.30 -2.04
C THR A 14 -4.61 6.06 -1.59
N THR A 15 -4.43 6.22 -0.29
CA THR A 15 -3.28 6.89 0.33
C THR A 15 -2.27 5.90 0.90
N THR A 16 -1.04 6.36 1.09
CA THR A 16 0.02 5.56 1.69
C THR A 16 -0.31 5.13 3.12
N GLU A 17 -0.98 5.97 3.92
CA GLU A 17 -1.45 5.60 5.27
C GLU A 17 -2.43 4.45 5.27
N GLN A 18 -3.37 4.43 4.32
CA GLN A 18 -4.31 3.32 4.21
C GLN A 18 -3.59 2.01 3.96
N ILE A 19 -2.54 2.02 3.11
CA ILE A 19 -1.73 0.82 2.88
C ILE A 19 -0.93 0.45 4.13
N ARG A 20 -0.28 1.42 4.79
CA ARG A 20 0.48 1.16 6.03
C ARG A 20 -0.38 0.55 7.12
N LYS A 21 -1.62 1.03 7.29
CA LYS A 21 -2.58 0.47 8.23
C LYS A 21 -2.95 -0.98 7.90
N LEU A 22 -3.17 -1.29 6.63
CA LEU A 22 -3.44 -2.66 6.20
C LEU A 22 -2.23 -3.58 6.45
N LEU A 23 -1.02 -3.06 6.22
CA LEU A 23 0.22 -3.77 6.49
C LEU A 23 0.39 -4.05 8.00
N ASP A 24 0.11 -3.08 8.86
CA ASP A 24 0.10 -3.22 10.33
C ASP A 24 -0.93 -4.27 10.79
N ASP A 25 -2.10 -4.33 10.14
CA ASP A 25 -3.12 -5.38 10.32
C ASP A 25 -2.67 -6.76 9.76
N GLY A 26 -1.44 -6.88 9.24
CA GLY A 26 -0.86 -8.10 8.69
C GLY A 26 -1.24 -8.38 7.23
N ILE A 27 -1.94 -7.47 6.57
CA ILE A 27 -2.37 -7.60 5.18
C ILE A 27 -1.25 -7.06 4.29
N SER A 28 -0.34 -7.95 3.89
CA SER A 28 0.80 -7.64 3.00
C SER A 28 0.69 -8.28 1.61
N ASP A 29 -0.50 -8.72 1.23
CA ASP A 29 -0.78 -9.26 -0.09
C ASP A 29 -1.30 -8.15 -1.02
N PRO A 30 -0.60 -7.79 -2.11
CA PRO A 30 -0.99 -6.70 -3.00
C PRO A 30 -2.38 -6.90 -3.63
N GLU A 31 -2.75 -8.15 -3.94
CA GLU A 31 -4.04 -8.48 -4.52
C GLU A 31 -5.17 -8.24 -3.51
N ARG A 32 -4.96 -8.63 -2.24
CA ARG A 32 -5.90 -8.36 -1.15
C ARG A 32 -6.00 -6.87 -0.83
N ILE A 33 -4.87 -6.16 -0.82
CA ILE A 33 -4.83 -4.71 -0.64
C ILE A 33 -5.61 -4.01 -1.77
N SER A 34 -5.43 -4.46 -3.02
CA SER A 34 -6.17 -3.96 -4.18
C SER A 34 -7.69 -4.14 -4.00
N ARG A 35 -8.14 -5.31 -3.55
CA ARG A 35 -9.57 -5.57 -3.31
C ARG A 35 -10.17 -4.72 -2.18
N ILE A 36 -9.39 -4.37 -1.17
CA ILE A 36 -9.86 -3.56 -0.03
C ILE A 36 -9.88 -2.07 -0.37
N THR A 37 -8.85 -1.59 -1.08
CA THR A 37 -8.62 -0.15 -1.28
C THR A 37 -8.99 0.36 -2.67
N GLY A 38 -9.14 -0.53 -3.66
CA GLY A 38 -9.27 -0.17 -5.07
C GLY A 38 -7.95 0.25 -5.73
N ALA A 39 -6.81 0.22 -5.02
CA ALA A 39 -5.51 0.39 -5.67
C ALA A 39 -5.34 -0.71 -6.74
N LEU A 40 -4.65 -0.41 -7.84
CA LEU A 40 -4.44 -1.34 -8.97
C LEU A 40 -5.68 -1.77 -9.77
N SER A 41 -6.90 -1.41 -9.39
CA SER A 41 -8.10 -1.84 -10.13
C SER A 41 -8.42 -0.98 -11.36
N GLY A 42 -7.68 0.10 -11.59
CA GLY A 42 -7.90 1.05 -12.69
C GLY A 42 -6.72 1.12 -13.63
N CYS A 43 -5.94 2.19 -13.50
CA CYS A 43 -4.86 2.57 -14.41
C CYS A 43 -3.55 1.79 -14.25
N GLY A 44 -3.34 1.11 -13.11
CA GLY A 44 -2.08 0.41 -12.80
C GLY A 44 -0.88 1.31 -12.46
N GLY A 45 -1.01 2.64 -12.57
CA GLY A 45 0.12 3.57 -12.40
C GLY A 45 0.77 3.57 -11.00
N CYS A 46 0.05 3.12 -9.96
CA CYS A 46 0.56 3.02 -8.59
C CYS A 46 1.15 1.64 -8.25
N GLU A 47 1.30 0.74 -9.23
CA GLU A 47 1.76 -0.63 -9.00
C GLU A 47 3.14 -0.68 -8.39
N PHE A 48 4.08 0.05 -8.98
CA PHE A 48 5.47 0.08 -8.53
C PHE A 48 5.57 0.59 -7.09
N ASP A 49 4.88 1.71 -6.78
CA ASP A 49 4.88 2.31 -5.46
C ASP A 49 4.23 1.40 -4.41
N LEU A 50 3.12 0.74 -4.76
CA LEU A 50 2.44 -0.20 -3.87
C LEU A 50 3.34 -1.39 -3.55
N LEU A 51 3.96 -2.00 -4.57
CA LEU A 51 4.86 -3.14 -4.39
C LEU A 51 6.10 -2.76 -3.59
N ALA A 52 6.67 -1.56 -3.83
CA ALA A 52 7.78 -1.04 -3.04
C ALA A 52 7.39 -0.87 -1.56
N LEU A 53 6.20 -0.33 -1.28
CA LEU A 53 5.72 -0.12 0.09
C LEU A 53 5.52 -1.46 0.82
N VAL A 54 4.88 -2.43 0.17
CA VAL A 54 4.66 -3.78 0.70
C VAL A 54 5.99 -4.51 0.92
N GLY A 55 6.92 -4.39 -0.03
CA GLY A 55 8.25 -4.99 0.06
C GLY A 55 9.08 -4.44 1.23
N ASN A 56 9.07 -3.11 1.39
CA ASN A 56 9.79 -2.44 2.48
C ASN A 56 9.23 -2.78 3.86
N HIS A 57 7.92 -3.03 3.99
CA HIS A 57 7.32 -3.43 5.26
C HIS A 57 7.72 -4.86 5.70
N LYS A 58 8.00 -5.77 4.76
CA LYS A 58 8.48 -7.13 5.10
C LYS A 58 9.88 -7.12 5.73
N ALA A 59 10.69 -6.09 5.46
CA ALA A 59 12.03 -5.95 6.01
C ALA A 59 12.06 -5.72 7.54
N THR A 60 10.95 -5.33 8.16
CA THR A 60 10.87 -5.09 9.61
C THR A 60 10.27 -6.23 10.43
N THR A 61 9.98 -7.40 9.85
CA THR A 61 9.39 -8.55 10.57
C THR A 61 10.13 -9.88 10.33
N THR A 62 11.31 -9.87 9.70
CA THR A 62 12.16 -11.08 9.61
C THR A 62 13.47 -10.89 10.39
N GLU A 63 13.36 -10.86 11.71
CA GLU A 63 14.40 -11.31 12.64
C GLU A 63 13.68 -12.04 13.78
N ASN A 64 13.44 -13.36 13.62
CA ASN A 64 13.80 -14.43 14.57
C ASN A 64 13.14 -15.77 14.20
#